data_AF-A0A2G6CYC4-F1
#
_entry.id   AF-A0A2G6CYC4-F1
#
_cell.length_a   1.000
_cell.length_b   1.000
_cell.length_c   1.000
_cell.angle_alpha   90.00
_cell.angle_beta   90.00
_cell.angle_gamma   90.00
#
_symmetry.space_group_name_H-M   'P 1'
#
loop_
_entity.id
_entity.type
_entity.pdbx_description
1 polymer ?
#
loop_
_entity_poly.entity_id
_entity_poly.type
_entity_poly.pdbx_seq_one_letter_code
_entity_poly.pdbx_strand_id
1 'polypeptide(L)'
;MSYHTRFFNRFFALIATCWLSVFSQLVYAGQVDSHKCYFEEFCVTVEQVEQNVDMFTVTVQSVVDYPLNIFIDFKLDNLTLQAENEEYYEIGPGETLLVNQFSVENSDEPFNYSFDFTWSLGSIDTVHDAGFLYYLPFPEGMTSHILRGYDVEVSPENRYAVIFALPEGTPVLAAREGVVRRVDTSAGNEELCANYIYIEHSDGTFGGYCNLKTQSAKVSVGSVVRKGQAIAESGVNLGIGYLYFRVISPLNAKDILSHEGLFRSTDGIIGLYEGDDVTSVHEEDDGNEGDGNGDNNNEGDGNGADDNGGNGDTDVISYDENSSAFRIQSMYVAYYGRAADYDGLAWWKNRIEEKGGDLADIINAFGRSPEYDSRFGHLPTADLISNLYLQMFGRLPENAGLVWWTDEIDSGRVTLPEAALAIADGARNEDTLVLKYRTIVSMRITNAVKQQRKQYLFDQIELVKLFVQAIDIDDDPMEVGISNLIGSLPSLQN
;
A
#
# COMPACT_ATOMS: atom_id res chain seq x y z
N MET A 1 -85.15 15.43 29.10
CA MET A 1 -85.57 15.10 27.72
C MET A 1 -84.47 14.24 27.13
N SER A 2 -84.57 12.94 26.87
CA SER A 2 -85.67 11.97 26.80
C SER A 2 -85.04 10.60 27.12
N TYR A 3 -85.38 10.01 28.27
CA TYR A 3 -86.04 8.69 28.43
C TYR A 3 -85.17 7.45 28.14
N HIS A 4 -84.75 6.72 29.20
CA HIS A 4 -85.36 5.46 29.72
C HIS A 4 -84.68 4.21 29.12
N THR A 5 -84.42 3.07 29.78
CA THR A 5 -84.63 2.56 31.14
C THR A 5 -83.92 1.20 31.27
N ARG A 6 -83.35 0.95 32.47
CA ARG A 6 -83.13 -0.31 33.22
C ARG A 6 -83.36 -1.68 32.54
N PHE A 7 -82.49 -2.65 32.86
CA PHE A 7 -82.73 -3.86 33.71
C PHE A 7 -81.53 -4.82 33.54
N PHE A 8 -80.74 -5.17 34.57
CA PHE A 8 -80.91 -6.23 35.59
C PHE A 8 -80.40 -7.64 35.16
N ASN A 9 -79.44 -8.14 35.95
CA ASN A 9 -79.20 -9.53 36.38
C ASN A 9 -78.66 -10.64 35.44
N ARG A 10 -77.47 -11.12 35.85
CA ARG A 10 -77.14 -12.50 36.31
C ARG A 10 -76.98 -13.66 35.32
N PHE A 11 -75.72 -14.10 35.25
CA PHE A 11 -75.19 -15.44 35.58
C PHE A 11 -75.38 -16.65 34.63
N PHE A 12 -74.21 -17.23 34.33
CA PHE A 12 -73.83 -18.64 34.07
C PHE A 12 -74.05 -19.34 32.72
N ALA A 13 -72.89 -19.59 32.10
CA ALA A 13 -72.34 -20.89 31.70
C ALA A 13 -72.76 -21.60 30.40
N LEU A 14 -71.69 -21.94 29.66
CA LEU A 14 -71.35 -23.25 29.08
C LEU A 14 -71.72 -23.58 27.62
N ILE A 15 -70.65 -23.95 26.89
CA ILE A 15 -70.53 -24.95 25.82
C ILE A 15 -70.53 -24.44 24.37
N ALA A 16 -69.30 -24.33 23.87
CA ALA A 16 -68.77 -24.87 22.61
C ALA A 16 -69.76 -25.15 21.46
N THR A 17 -69.54 -24.53 20.30
CA THR A 17 -68.73 -25.12 19.22
C THR A 17 -68.81 -24.26 17.94
N CYS A 18 -67.63 -23.96 17.39
CA CYS A 18 -67.30 -24.07 15.96
C CYS A 18 -68.01 -23.15 14.94
N TRP A 19 -67.26 -22.17 14.45
CA TRP A 19 -66.86 -21.93 13.04
C TRP A 19 -66.57 -20.44 12.86
N LEU A 20 -65.36 -20.03 13.24
CA LEU A 20 -64.80 -18.72 12.91
C LEU A 20 -64.11 -18.86 11.56
N SER A 21 -64.80 -18.37 10.53
CA SER A 21 -64.21 -18.05 9.24
C SER A 21 -63.32 -16.80 9.38
N VAL A 22 -62.16 -16.87 8.70
CA VAL A 22 -61.24 -15.77 8.34
C VAL A 22 -60.34 -15.25 9.47
N PHE A 23 -59.06 -15.64 9.40
CA PHE A 23 -57.93 -14.73 9.12
C PHE A 23 -56.70 -15.61 8.82
N SER A 24 -56.54 -16.06 7.57
CA SER A 24 -55.23 -16.50 7.07
C SER A 24 -54.43 -15.25 6.68
N GLN A 25 -53.87 -14.58 7.67
CA GLN A 25 -52.69 -13.75 7.44
C GLN A 25 -51.54 -14.42 8.18
N LEU A 26 -51.04 -15.51 7.59
CA LEU A 26 -49.62 -15.81 7.72
C LEU A 26 -48.91 -14.87 6.76
N VAL A 27 -48.69 -13.63 7.23
CA VAL A 27 -47.67 -12.78 6.66
C VAL A 27 -46.38 -13.20 7.36
N TYR A 28 -45.62 -14.09 6.72
CA TYR A 28 -44.17 -14.15 6.90
C TYR A 28 -43.53 -13.67 5.61
N ALA A 29 -43.78 -12.42 5.26
CA ALA A 29 -43.02 -11.70 4.25
C ALA A 29 -41.82 -11.04 4.93
N GLY A 30 -40.82 -11.87 5.29
CA GLY A 30 -39.47 -11.36 5.44
C GLY A 30 -38.96 -11.05 4.04
N GLN A 31 -38.59 -9.80 3.78
CA GLN A 31 -38.24 -9.26 2.47
C GLN A 31 -37.37 -10.21 1.65
N VAL A 32 -37.98 -10.82 0.63
CA VAL A 32 -37.49 -12.01 -0.07
C VAL A 32 -36.47 -11.62 -1.15
N ASP A 33 -36.78 -10.53 -1.87
CA ASP A 33 -35.94 -10.01 -2.94
C ASP A 33 -35.00 -8.91 -2.42
N SER A 34 -33.74 -8.98 -2.85
CA SER A 34 -32.75 -7.94 -2.57
C SER A 34 -31.99 -7.59 -3.84
N HIS A 35 -31.72 -6.30 -4.03
CA HIS A 35 -30.83 -5.78 -5.06
C HIS A 35 -29.88 -4.80 -4.40
N LYS A 36 -28.58 -5.10 -4.40
CA LYS A 36 -27.58 -4.26 -3.75
C LYS A 36 -26.35 -4.14 -4.64
N CYS A 37 -25.94 -2.90 -4.89
CA CYS A 37 -24.72 -2.58 -5.61
C CYS A 37 -23.57 -2.34 -4.63
N TYR A 38 -22.38 -2.76 -5.04
CA TYR A 38 -21.18 -2.75 -4.24
C TYR A 38 -20.06 -2.06 -5.03
N PHE A 39 -19.33 -1.18 -4.35
CA PHE A 39 -18.13 -0.50 -4.85
C PHE A 39 -18.31 0.31 -6.14
N GLU A 40 -19.54 0.51 -6.61
CA GLU A 40 -19.86 1.05 -7.95
C GLU A 40 -19.40 0.13 -9.11
N GLU A 41 -19.11 -1.15 -8.83
CA GLU A 41 -18.54 -2.10 -9.80
C GLU A 41 -19.55 -3.16 -10.24
N PHE A 42 -20.35 -3.69 -9.30
CA PHE A 42 -21.33 -4.73 -9.58
C PHE A 42 -22.53 -4.68 -8.62
N CYS A 43 -23.63 -5.31 -9.02
CA CYS A 43 -24.82 -5.47 -8.21
C CYS A 43 -25.18 -6.94 -8.05
N VAL A 44 -25.53 -7.34 -6.83
CA VAL A 44 -26.03 -8.69 -6.52
C VAL A 44 -27.53 -8.61 -6.34
N THR A 45 -28.24 -9.50 -7.02
CA THR A 45 -29.69 -9.62 -6.93
C THR A 45 -30.08 -11.02 -6.47
N VAL A 46 -30.87 -11.09 -5.40
CA VAL A 46 -31.56 -12.30 -4.98
C VAL A 46 -33.03 -12.13 -5.30
N GLU A 47 -33.59 -13.04 -6.10
CA GLU A 47 -34.99 -12.99 -6.50
C GLU A 47 -35.67 -14.33 -6.24
N GLN A 48 -36.89 -14.30 -5.73
CA GLN A 48 -37.72 -15.51 -5.61
C GLN A 48 -38.15 -16.03 -6.98
N VAL A 49 -38.12 -17.34 -7.16
CA VAL A 49 -38.62 -17.95 -8.39
C VAL A 49 -40.14 -17.94 -8.39
N GLU A 50 -40.76 -17.28 -9.38
CA GLU A 50 -42.22 -17.05 -9.45
C GLU A 50 -43.09 -18.32 -9.26
N GLN A 51 -42.58 -19.49 -9.64
CA GLN A 51 -43.31 -20.77 -9.58
C GLN A 51 -42.86 -21.69 -8.43
N ASN A 52 -41.87 -21.27 -7.63
CA ASN A 52 -41.38 -22.04 -6.51
C ASN A 52 -40.99 -21.11 -5.36
N VAL A 53 -41.89 -21.00 -4.38
CA VAL A 53 -41.70 -20.11 -3.23
C VAL A 53 -40.52 -20.48 -2.35
N ASP A 54 -40.06 -21.73 -2.44
CA ASP A 54 -38.91 -22.23 -1.68
C ASP A 54 -37.60 -22.12 -2.47
N MET A 55 -37.61 -21.48 -3.65
CA MET A 55 -36.42 -21.33 -4.50
C MET A 55 -36.11 -19.87 -4.83
N PHE A 56 -34.82 -19.56 -4.85
CA PHE A 56 -34.29 -18.22 -5.11
C PHE A 56 -33.17 -18.29 -6.14
N THR A 57 -33.04 -17.27 -6.98
CA THR A 57 -31.91 -17.09 -7.88
C THR A 57 -30.99 -16.01 -7.35
N VAL A 58 -29.68 -16.26 -7.42
CA VAL A 58 -28.66 -15.24 -7.15
C VAL A 58 -28.00 -14.88 -8.46
N THR A 59 -28.08 -13.60 -8.83
CA THR A 59 -27.41 -13.07 -10.01
C THR A 59 -26.44 -11.98 -9.61
N VAL A 60 -25.37 -11.85 -10.39
CA VAL A 60 -24.44 -10.73 -10.29
C VAL A 60 -24.41 -10.01 -11.63
N GLN A 61 -24.60 -8.70 -11.58
CA GLN A 61 -24.55 -7.82 -12.75
C GLN A 61 -23.35 -6.90 -12.63
N SER A 62 -22.46 -6.92 -13.62
CA SER A 62 -21.45 -5.87 -13.77
C SER A 62 -22.11 -4.55 -14.18
N VAL A 63 -21.73 -3.46 -13.53
CA VAL A 63 -22.15 -2.10 -13.92
C VAL A 63 -21.03 -1.32 -14.60
N VAL A 64 -19.90 -1.99 -14.86
CA VAL A 64 -18.72 -1.43 -15.52
C VAL A 64 -18.51 -2.04 -16.90
N ASP A 65 -17.68 -1.37 -17.69
CA ASP A 65 -17.41 -1.72 -19.09
C ASP A 65 -16.07 -2.44 -19.29
N TYR A 66 -15.60 -3.15 -18.25
CA TYR A 66 -14.44 -4.03 -18.24
C TYR A 66 -14.73 -5.31 -17.44
N PRO A 67 -13.98 -6.41 -17.64
CA PRO A 67 -14.20 -7.66 -16.91
C PRO A 67 -13.86 -7.53 -15.42
N LEU A 68 -14.56 -8.33 -14.60
CA LEU A 68 -14.35 -8.45 -13.16
C LEU A 68 -14.26 -9.92 -12.77
N ASN A 69 -13.49 -10.25 -11.74
CA ASN A 69 -13.53 -11.55 -11.09
C ASN A 69 -14.10 -11.40 -9.69
N ILE A 70 -15.11 -12.20 -9.35
CA ILE A 70 -15.81 -12.09 -8.07
C ILE A 70 -15.88 -13.47 -7.41
N PHE A 71 -15.47 -13.56 -6.16
CA PHE A 71 -15.76 -14.68 -5.28
C PHE A 71 -16.84 -14.27 -4.28
N ILE A 72 -17.84 -15.13 -4.10
CA ILE A 72 -18.96 -14.91 -3.19
C ILE A 72 -18.94 -15.99 -2.12
N ASP A 73 -18.77 -15.59 -0.87
CA ASP A 73 -18.87 -16.46 0.29
C ASP A 73 -20.30 -16.38 0.85
N PHE A 74 -21.07 -17.43 0.58
CA PHE A 74 -22.47 -17.55 0.98
C PHE A 74 -22.61 -17.93 2.45
N LYS A 75 -23.17 -17.04 3.26
CA LYS A 75 -23.56 -17.33 4.66
C LYS A 75 -25.06 -17.58 4.72
N LEU A 76 -25.43 -18.85 4.78
CA LEU A 76 -26.82 -19.32 4.67
C LEU A 76 -27.31 -19.90 6.00
N ASP A 77 -28.56 -19.57 6.36
CA ASP A 77 -29.29 -20.15 7.48
C ASP A 77 -30.66 -20.64 6.98
N ASN A 78 -30.93 -21.94 7.14
CA ASN A 78 -32.10 -22.64 6.58
C ASN A 78 -32.24 -22.53 5.05
N LEU A 79 -31.11 -22.40 4.34
CA LEU A 79 -31.01 -22.36 2.87
C LEU A 79 -29.85 -23.25 2.40
N THR A 80 -30.01 -23.90 1.25
CA THR A 80 -28.94 -24.70 0.62
C THR A 80 -28.68 -24.22 -0.81
N LEU A 81 -27.40 -24.13 -1.18
CA LEU A 81 -26.98 -23.92 -2.57
C LEU A 81 -27.40 -25.10 -3.45
N GLN A 82 -27.90 -24.82 -4.66
CA GLN A 82 -28.29 -25.85 -5.62
C GLN A 82 -27.11 -26.36 -6.47
N ALA A 83 -26.04 -25.57 -6.56
CA ALA A 83 -24.79 -25.95 -7.20
C ALA A 83 -23.63 -25.80 -6.21
N GLU A 84 -22.53 -26.51 -6.46
CA GLU A 84 -21.27 -26.24 -5.75
C GLU A 84 -20.90 -24.76 -5.92
N ASN A 85 -20.30 -24.17 -4.87
CA ASN A 85 -19.88 -22.79 -4.95
C ASN A 85 -18.57 -22.71 -5.74
N GLU A 86 -18.56 -21.93 -6.82
CA GLU A 86 -17.36 -21.72 -7.61
C GLU A 86 -16.29 -20.93 -6.83
N GLU A 87 -15.02 -21.19 -7.15
CA GLU A 87 -13.88 -20.49 -6.54
C GLU A 87 -13.82 -19.01 -6.97
N TYR A 88 -14.34 -18.70 -8.15
CA TYR A 88 -14.60 -17.34 -8.62
C TYR A 88 -15.54 -17.37 -9.85
N TYR A 89 -16.14 -16.22 -10.13
CA TYR A 89 -16.92 -15.96 -11.33
C TYR A 89 -16.26 -14.81 -12.11
N GLU A 90 -15.81 -15.06 -13.34
CA GLU A 90 -15.45 -13.98 -14.27
C GLU A 90 -16.74 -13.45 -14.91
N ILE A 91 -16.95 -12.14 -14.82
CA ILE A 91 -18.12 -11.44 -15.35
C ILE A 91 -17.62 -10.40 -16.34
N GLY A 92 -18.15 -10.45 -17.56
CA GLY A 92 -17.82 -9.53 -18.63
C GLY A 92 -18.44 -8.14 -18.45
N PRO A 93 -18.04 -7.19 -19.33
CA PRO A 93 -18.56 -5.83 -19.36
C PRO A 93 -20.10 -5.78 -19.43
N GLY A 94 -20.75 -5.18 -18.43
CA GLY A 94 -22.21 -5.06 -18.37
C GLY A 94 -22.98 -6.38 -18.33
N GLU A 95 -22.31 -7.52 -18.12
CA GLU A 95 -22.92 -8.84 -18.11
C GLU A 95 -23.72 -9.08 -16.81
N THR A 96 -24.82 -9.84 -16.93
CA THR A 96 -25.53 -10.42 -15.79
C THR A 96 -25.34 -11.93 -15.79
N LEU A 97 -24.72 -12.46 -14.75
CA LEU A 97 -24.44 -13.88 -14.57
C LEU A 97 -25.31 -14.49 -13.47
N LEU A 98 -25.88 -15.66 -13.73
CA LEU A 98 -26.49 -16.50 -12.69
C LEU A 98 -25.36 -17.24 -11.95
N VAL A 99 -25.13 -16.89 -10.69
CA VAL A 99 -24.02 -17.46 -9.90
C VAL A 99 -24.45 -18.67 -9.09
N ASN A 100 -25.67 -18.68 -8.52
CA ASN A 100 -26.21 -19.84 -7.84
C ASN A 100 -27.75 -19.73 -7.67
N GLN A 101 -28.34 -20.76 -7.06
CA GLN A 101 -29.72 -20.76 -6.60
C GLN A 101 -29.78 -21.28 -5.17
N PHE A 102 -30.74 -20.81 -4.39
CA PHE A 102 -31.02 -21.34 -3.04
C PHE A 102 -32.30 -22.17 -3.04
N SER A 103 -32.33 -23.20 -2.20
CA SER A 103 -33.58 -23.84 -1.74
C SER A 103 -33.75 -23.68 -0.25
N VAL A 104 -34.98 -23.43 0.21
CA VAL A 104 -35.33 -23.47 1.64
C VAL A 104 -35.32 -24.92 2.12
N GLU A 105 -34.62 -25.19 3.22
CA GLU A 105 -34.54 -26.54 3.80
C GLU A 105 -35.82 -26.92 4.56
N ASN A 106 -36.34 -25.99 5.36
CA ASN A 106 -37.58 -26.13 6.10
C ASN A 106 -38.46 -24.88 5.96
N SER A 107 -39.55 -25.00 5.21
CA SER A 107 -40.49 -23.91 4.91
C SER A 107 -41.25 -23.37 6.13
N ASP A 108 -41.25 -24.10 7.26
CA ASP A 108 -41.93 -23.69 8.50
C ASP A 108 -41.04 -22.83 9.42
N GLU A 109 -39.73 -22.79 9.16
CA GLU A 109 -38.74 -22.02 9.93
C GLU A 109 -38.32 -20.76 9.16
N PRO A 110 -37.95 -19.66 9.84
CA PRO A 110 -37.36 -18.51 9.16
C PRO A 110 -36.04 -18.91 8.50
N PHE A 111 -35.65 -18.18 7.45
CA PHE A 111 -34.35 -18.32 6.81
C PHE A 111 -33.65 -16.96 6.76
N ASN A 112 -32.34 -16.98 6.59
CA ASN A 112 -31.54 -15.78 6.42
C ASN A 112 -30.35 -16.05 5.49
N TYR A 113 -29.87 -15.00 4.83
CA TYR A 113 -28.66 -15.05 4.01
C TYR A 113 -27.84 -13.77 4.15
N SER A 114 -26.52 -13.90 3.99
CA SER A 114 -25.62 -12.77 3.78
C SER A 114 -24.44 -13.19 2.89
N PHE A 115 -23.73 -12.19 2.38
CA PHE A 115 -22.64 -12.38 1.44
C PHE A 115 -21.41 -11.62 1.91
N ASP A 116 -20.27 -12.31 1.88
CA ASP A 116 -18.96 -11.68 1.85
C ASP A 116 -18.38 -11.82 0.44
N PHE A 117 -17.54 -10.87 0.03
CA PHE A 117 -17.02 -10.82 -1.33
C PHE A 117 -15.51 -10.59 -1.34
N THR A 118 -14.84 -11.20 -2.30
CA THR A 118 -13.51 -10.76 -2.77
C THR A 118 -13.61 -10.55 -4.27
N TRP A 119 -12.97 -9.50 -4.80
CA TRP A 119 -13.03 -9.22 -6.23
C TRP A 119 -11.76 -8.57 -6.76
N SER A 120 -11.50 -8.74 -8.06
CA SER A 120 -10.36 -8.17 -8.77
C SER A 120 -10.76 -7.65 -10.15
N LEU A 121 -9.96 -6.72 -10.67
CA LEU A 121 -10.14 -6.06 -11.97
C LEU A 121 -9.58 -6.92 -13.10
N GLY A 122 -10.23 -6.92 -14.26
CA GLY A 122 -9.71 -7.53 -15.49
C GLY A 122 -10.13 -8.99 -15.68
N SER A 123 -9.65 -9.59 -16.77
CA SER A 123 -9.87 -11.01 -17.09
C SER A 123 -8.70 -11.86 -16.60
N ILE A 124 -8.94 -13.07 -16.09
CA ILE A 124 -7.86 -13.98 -15.70
C ILE A 124 -7.11 -14.57 -16.90
N ASP A 125 -7.70 -14.50 -18.10
CA ASP A 125 -7.07 -14.90 -19.35
C ASP A 125 -6.09 -13.83 -19.90
N THR A 126 -5.83 -12.77 -19.13
CA THR A 126 -4.90 -11.70 -19.47
C THR A 126 -3.50 -12.24 -19.73
N VAL A 127 -2.91 -11.82 -20.85
CA VAL A 127 -1.52 -12.13 -21.20
C VAL A 127 -0.76 -10.82 -21.37
N HIS A 128 0.16 -10.54 -20.46
CA HIS A 128 0.99 -9.34 -20.51
C HIS A 128 1.89 -9.31 -21.76
N ASP A 129 1.91 -8.16 -22.43
CA ASP A 129 2.86 -7.87 -23.51
C ASP A 129 4.22 -7.49 -22.93
N ALA A 130 5.01 -8.50 -22.60
CA ALA A 130 6.38 -8.34 -22.07
C ALA A 130 7.33 -7.60 -23.03
N GLY A 131 6.97 -7.45 -24.31
CA GLY A 131 7.75 -6.69 -25.29
C GLY A 131 7.40 -5.21 -25.34
N PHE A 132 6.35 -4.76 -24.62
CA PHE A 132 5.93 -3.37 -24.65
C PHE A 132 6.96 -2.47 -23.95
N LEU A 133 7.34 -1.39 -24.63
CA LEU A 133 8.27 -0.39 -24.09
C LEU A 133 7.51 0.79 -23.46
N TYR A 134 7.50 0.79 -22.12
CA TYR A 134 6.88 1.80 -21.28
C TYR A 134 7.73 3.08 -21.21
N TYR A 135 7.07 4.20 -20.96
CA TYR A 135 7.72 5.42 -20.50
C TYR A 135 7.89 5.38 -18.99
N LEU A 136 9.00 5.95 -18.50
CA LEU A 136 9.10 6.30 -17.10
C LEU A 136 7.94 7.27 -16.77
N PRO A 137 7.18 7.04 -15.69
CA PRO A 137 5.89 7.71 -15.43
C PRO A 137 6.03 9.14 -14.87
N PHE A 138 7.08 9.85 -15.27
CA PHE A 138 7.43 11.21 -14.86
C PHE A 138 8.12 11.96 -16.01
N PRO A 139 8.20 13.31 -15.96
CA PRO A 139 8.57 14.15 -17.10
C PRO A 139 9.90 13.78 -17.76
N GLU A 140 9.99 14.00 -19.07
CA GLU A 140 11.22 13.81 -19.84
C GLU A 140 12.41 14.58 -19.24
N GLY A 141 13.59 13.97 -19.25
CA GLY A 141 14.83 14.55 -18.74
C GLY A 141 14.93 14.60 -17.21
N MET A 142 13.86 14.29 -16.48
CA MET A 142 13.93 14.12 -15.03
C MET A 142 14.61 12.81 -14.67
N THR A 143 15.50 12.87 -13.68
CA THR A 143 16.10 11.69 -13.04
C THR A 143 15.37 11.39 -11.74
N SER A 144 15.08 10.12 -11.50
CA SER A 144 14.50 9.63 -10.25
C SER A 144 15.32 8.47 -9.71
N HIS A 145 15.57 8.49 -8.41
CA HIS A 145 16.17 7.36 -7.70
C HIS A 145 15.10 6.30 -7.42
N ILE A 146 15.41 5.03 -7.66
CA ILE A 146 14.51 3.91 -7.37
C ILE A 146 14.69 3.49 -5.91
N LEU A 147 13.74 3.88 -5.06
CA LEU A 147 13.70 3.48 -3.64
C LEU A 147 13.36 2.00 -3.46
N ARG A 148 12.67 1.40 -4.42
CA ARG A 148 12.37 -0.03 -4.49
C ARG A 148 12.13 -0.42 -5.93
N GLY A 149 12.79 -1.49 -6.38
CA GLY A 149 12.65 -2.03 -7.73
C GLY A 149 12.20 -3.48 -7.72
N TYR A 150 12.41 -4.13 -8.86
CA TYR A 150 12.04 -5.51 -9.13
C TYR A 150 12.69 -6.50 -8.17
N ASP A 151 11.97 -7.58 -7.88
CA ASP A 151 12.39 -8.73 -7.08
C ASP A 151 12.74 -8.42 -5.61
N VAL A 152 12.57 -7.19 -5.13
CA VAL A 152 12.77 -6.80 -3.72
C VAL A 152 11.68 -7.40 -2.83
N GLU A 153 10.43 -7.34 -3.27
CA GLU A 153 9.30 -7.97 -2.59
C GLU A 153 8.87 -9.21 -3.39
N VAL A 154 9.08 -10.41 -2.86
CA VAL A 154 8.86 -11.65 -3.61
C VAL A 154 7.39 -12.10 -3.67
N SER A 155 6.45 -11.27 -3.22
CA SER A 155 5.02 -11.53 -3.34
C SER A 155 4.58 -11.39 -4.82
N PRO A 156 3.75 -12.30 -5.36
CA PRO A 156 3.33 -12.23 -6.76
C PRO A 156 2.77 -10.86 -7.19
N GLU A 157 2.03 -10.20 -6.30
CA GLU A 157 1.35 -8.94 -6.51
C GLU A 157 2.28 -7.71 -6.55
N ASN A 158 3.47 -7.80 -5.96
CA ASN A 158 4.40 -6.67 -5.82
C ASN A 158 5.82 -6.96 -6.33
N ARG A 159 6.09 -8.16 -6.84
CA ARG A 159 7.37 -8.57 -7.43
C ARG A 159 7.98 -7.57 -8.39
N TYR A 160 7.15 -6.94 -9.22
CA TYR A 160 7.59 -5.94 -10.20
C TYR A 160 7.02 -4.54 -9.90
N ALA A 161 6.62 -4.28 -8.66
CA ALA A 161 6.25 -2.95 -8.22
C ALA A 161 7.50 -2.09 -7.98
N VAL A 162 7.39 -0.80 -8.26
CA VAL A 162 8.51 0.15 -8.20
C VAL A 162 8.11 1.38 -7.42
N ILE A 163 9.03 1.88 -6.62
CA ILE A 163 8.88 3.15 -5.90
C ILE A 163 9.92 4.12 -6.41
N PHE A 164 9.45 5.16 -7.09
CA PHE A 164 10.28 6.25 -7.60
C PHE A 164 10.33 7.40 -6.59
N ALA A 165 11.51 7.85 -6.20
CA ALA A 165 11.68 9.09 -5.44
C ALA A 165 11.37 10.28 -6.37
N LEU A 166 10.24 10.96 -6.13
CA LEU A 166 9.78 12.06 -6.96
C LEU A 166 9.27 13.19 -6.08
N PRO A 167 9.82 14.42 -6.16
CA PRO A 167 9.33 15.55 -5.37
C PRO A 167 7.80 15.67 -5.41
N GLU A 168 7.18 16.01 -4.28
CA GLU A 168 5.72 16.20 -4.22
C GLU A 168 5.28 17.22 -5.30
N GLY A 169 4.16 16.94 -5.98
CA GLY A 169 3.67 17.80 -7.04
C GLY A 169 4.27 17.51 -8.43
N THR A 170 5.23 16.59 -8.54
CA THR A 170 5.79 16.20 -9.84
C THR A 170 4.69 15.63 -10.72
N PRO A 171 4.55 16.06 -11.99
CA PRO A 171 3.56 15.48 -12.90
C PRO A 171 3.76 13.96 -13.04
N VAL A 172 2.72 13.19 -12.74
CA VAL A 172 2.71 11.75 -13.01
C VAL A 172 2.10 11.53 -14.39
N LEU A 173 2.80 10.76 -15.22
CA LEU A 173 2.44 10.52 -16.61
C LEU A 173 2.04 9.06 -16.83
N ALA A 174 1.13 8.82 -17.77
CA ALA A 174 0.77 7.47 -18.18
C ALA A 174 1.99 6.77 -18.84
N ALA A 175 2.52 5.74 -18.20
CA ALA A 175 3.64 4.93 -18.68
C ALA A 175 3.31 4.17 -19.98
N ARG A 176 2.03 3.87 -20.21
CA ARG A 176 1.47 3.23 -21.41
C ARG A 176 0.05 3.73 -21.65
N GLU A 177 -0.33 3.85 -22.91
CA GLU A 177 -1.68 4.22 -23.32
C GLU A 177 -2.74 3.22 -22.83
N GLY A 178 -3.98 3.69 -22.69
CA GLY A 178 -5.06 2.85 -22.20
C GLY A 178 -6.33 3.59 -21.85
N VAL A 179 -7.22 2.91 -21.15
CA VAL A 179 -8.48 3.46 -20.64
C VAL A 179 -8.43 3.53 -19.12
N VAL A 180 -8.71 4.70 -18.56
CA VAL A 180 -8.76 4.89 -17.11
C VAL A 180 -9.97 4.14 -16.55
N ARG A 181 -9.73 3.14 -15.70
CA ARG A 181 -10.79 2.32 -15.09
C ARG A 181 -11.12 2.72 -13.66
N ARG A 182 -10.12 3.16 -12.89
CA ARG A 182 -10.35 3.67 -11.53
C ARG A 182 -9.56 4.93 -11.25
N VAL A 183 -10.17 5.84 -10.49
CA VAL A 183 -9.55 7.07 -10.00
C VAL A 183 -10.05 7.31 -8.59
N ASP A 184 -9.14 7.42 -7.63
CA ASP A 184 -9.43 7.99 -6.33
C ASP A 184 -8.23 8.81 -5.88
N THR A 185 -8.40 10.12 -5.77
CA THR A 185 -7.39 11.00 -5.16
C THR A 185 -8.02 11.79 -4.01
N SER A 186 -9.07 11.24 -3.39
CA SER A 186 -9.86 11.92 -2.37
C SER A 186 -9.37 11.63 -0.95
N ALA A 187 -8.63 10.54 -0.76
CA ALA A 187 -8.14 10.10 0.53
C ALA A 187 -6.87 10.86 0.97
N GLY A 188 -6.58 10.77 2.27
CA GLY A 188 -5.24 11.04 2.78
C GLY A 188 -4.31 9.87 2.42
N ASN A 189 -3.00 10.13 2.32
CA ASN A 189 -2.01 9.08 1.96
C ASN A 189 -1.60 8.25 3.20
N GLU A 190 -2.55 7.59 3.85
CA GLU A 190 -2.30 6.70 5.00
C GLU A 190 -1.80 5.30 4.57
N GLU A 191 -2.16 4.88 3.35
CA GLU A 191 -1.70 3.65 2.70
C GLU A 191 -0.98 3.99 1.38
N LEU A 192 -0.01 3.16 0.97
CA LEU A 192 0.79 3.36 -0.26
C LEU A 192 -0.09 3.55 -1.51
N CYS A 193 -1.24 2.88 -1.57
CA CYS A 193 -2.23 3.00 -2.65
C CYS A 193 -3.56 3.60 -2.18
N ALA A 194 -3.56 4.51 -1.20
CA ALA A 194 -4.78 5.21 -0.78
C ALA A 194 -5.31 6.16 -1.87
N ASN A 195 -4.40 6.88 -2.54
CA ASN A 195 -4.71 7.69 -3.71
C ASN A 195 -4.10 7.04 -4.96
N TYR A 196 -4.94 6.75 -5.95
CA TYR A 196 -4.57 5.93 -7.10
C TYR A 196 -5.30 6.29 -8.40
N ILE A 197 -4.67 5.89 -9.50
CA ILE A 197 -5.27 5.77 -10.83
C ILE A 197 -4.91 4.38 -11.38
N TYR A 198 -5.88 3.67 -11.95
CA TYR A 198 -5.65 2.44 -12.71
C TYR A 198 -6.04 2.65 -14.18
N ILE A 199 -5.11 2.32 -15.08
CA ILE A 199 -5.29 2.40 -16.53
C ILE A 199 -5.20 0.99 -17.11
N GLU A 200 -6.27 0.52 -17.74
CA GLU A 200 -6.28 -0.73 -18.49
C GLU A 200 -5.60 -0.54 -19.84
N HIS A 201 -4.67 -1.44 -20.16
CA HIS A 201 -3.94 -1.50 -21.41
C HIS A 201 -4.60 -2.45 -22.41
N SER A 202 -4.20 -2.36 -23.67
CA SER A 202 -4.78 -3.19 -24.75
C SER A 202 -4.56 -4.69 -24.60
N ASP A 203 -3.60 -5.11 -23.75
CA ASP A 203 -3.30 -6.51 -23.45
C ASP A 203 -4.08 -7.05 -22.24
N GLY A 204 -4.93 -6.23 -21.61
CA GLY A 204 -5.71 -6.56 -20.43
C GLY A 204 -5.01 -6.30 -19.10
N THR A 205 -3.73 -5.92 -19.10
CA THR A 205 -3.02 -5.52 -17.88
C THR A 205 -3.39 -4.11 -17.44
N PHE A 206 -3.12 -3.78 -16.18
CA PHE A 206 -3.39 -2.47 -15.61
C PHE A 206 -2.10 -1.80 -15.14
N GLY A 207 -1.86 -0.58 -15.58
CA GLY A 207 -0.90 0.32 -14.95
C GLY A 207 -1.54 0.95 -13.71
N GLY A 208 -1.04 0.59 -12.53
CA GLY A 208 -1.42 1.18 -11.25
C GLY A 208 -0.46 2.29 -10.84
N TYR A 209 -0.99 3.48 -10.62
CA TYR A 209 -0.25 4.66 -10.18
C TYR A 209 -0.79 5.05 -8.82
N CYS A 210 0.02 4.94 -7.78
CA CYS A 210 -0.40 5.10 -6.40
C CYS A 210 0.47 6.13 -5.66
N ASN A 211 0.03 6.51 -4.47
CA ASN A 211 0.61 7.59 -3.67
C ASN A 211 0.52 8.94 -4.40
N LEU A 212 -0.62 9.16 -5.07
CA LEU A 212 -0.91 10.40 -5.78
C LEU A 212 -1.31 11.50 -4.79
N LYS A 213 -0.98 12.74 -5.13
CA LYS A 213 -1.35 13.90 -4.32
C LYS A 213 -2.87 14.06 -4.27
N THR A 214 -3.40 14.40 -3.10
CA THR A 214 -4.83 14.61 -2.88
C THR A 214 -5.39 15.64 -3.87
N GLN A 215 -6.51 15.33 -4.50
CA GLN A 215 -7.20 16.13 -5.51
C GLN A 215 -6.35 16.48 -6.75
N SER A 216 -5.30 15.71 -7.05
CA SER A 216 -4.42 15.98 -8.19
C SER A 216 -4.83 15.31 -9.50
N ALA A 217 -5.85 14.43 -9.50
CA ALA A 217 -6.27 13.71 -10.70
C ALA A 217 -6.63 14.69 -11.85
N LYS A 218 -6.02 14.46 -13.01
CA LYS A 218 -6.24 15.21 -14.27
C LYS A 218 -7.12 14.47 -15.27
N VAL A 219 -7.53 13.25 -14.92
CA VAL A 219 -8.33 12.34 -15.75
C VAL A 219 -9.51 11.80 -14.94
N SER A 220 -10.50 11.26 -15.64
CA SER A 220 -11.70 10.64 -15.05
C SER A 220 -11.89 9.22 -15.58
N VAL A 221 -12.61 8.38 -14.83
CA VAL A 221 -13.00 7.04 -15.28
C VAL A 221 -13.62 7.08 -16.68
N GLY A 222 -13.23 6.16 -17.55
CA GLY A 222 -13.61 6.10 -18.97
C GLY A 222 -12.76 6.95 -19.92
N SER A 223 -11.83 7.77 -19.41
CA SER A 223 -10.93 8.56 -20.26
C SER A 223 -9.92 7.66 -20.98
N VAL A 224 -9.77 7.86 -22.29
CA VAL A 224 -8.64 7.30 -23.04
C VAL A 224 -7.42 8.19 -22.82
N VAL A 225 -6.30 7.61 -22.41
CA VAL A 225 -5.04 8.31 -22.16
C VAL A 225 -3.97 7.84 -23.14
N ARG A 226 -3.12 8.78 -23.59
CA ARG A 226 -1.94 8.47 -24.39
C ARG A 226 -0.73 8.25 -23.49
N LYS A 227 0.23 7.44 -23.95
CA LYS A 227 1.54 7.31 -23.30
C LYS A 227 2.20 8.70 -23.19
N GLY A 228 2.73 9.03 -22.01
CA GLY A 228 3.29 10.34 -21.67
C GLY A 228 2.27 11.41 -21.28
N GLN A 229 0.96 11.16 -21.39
CA GLN A 229 -0.06 12.12 -20.96
C GLN A 229 -0.02 12.29 -19.43
N ALA A 230 -0.06 13.53 -18.96
CA ALA A 230 -0.16 13.81 -17.52
C ALA A 230 -1.53 13.37 -16.96
N ILE A 231 -1.50 12.58 -15.89
CA ILE A 231 -2.69 11.98 -15.27
C ILE A 231 -2.92 12.44 -13.84
N ALA A 232 -1.87 12.84 -13.12
CA ALA A 232 -1.94 13.31 -11.73
C ALA A 232 -0.66 14.06 -11.33
N GLU A 233 -0.47 14.25 -10.02
CA GLU A 233 0.79 14.70 -9.40
C GLU A 233 1.23 13.70 -8.32
N SER A 234 2.54 13.53 -8.13
CA SER A 234 3.10 12.64 -7.12
C SER A 234 2.91 13.18 -5.71
N GLY A 235 2.75 12.29 -4.74
CA GLY A 235 3.25 12.51 -3.39
C GLY A 235 2.25 12.62 -2.24
N VAL A 236 2.88 12.44 -1.08
CA VAL A 236 2.65 12.93 0.29
C VAL A 236 2.43 14.43 0.47
N ASN A 237 1.32 14.96 1.01
CA ASN A 237 1.20 16.37 1.46
C ASN A 237 2.10 16.64 2.70
N LEU A 238 3.41 16.48 2.51
CA LEU A 238 4.45 16.34 3.55
C LEU A 238 5.84 16.80 3.08
N GLY A 239 6.00 17.30 1.84
CA GLY A 239 7.28 17.76 1.31
C GLY A 239 8.21 16.65 0.78
N ILE A 240 7.90 15.38 1.06
CA ILE A 240 8.59 14.19 0.51
C ILE A 240 7.59 13.45 -0.38
N GLY A 241 7.90 13.33 -1.67
CA GLY A 241 7.06 12.63 -2.63
C GLY A 241 7.72 11.35 -3.13
N TYR A 242 6.91 10.35 -3.41
CA TYR A 242 7.30 9.20 -4.21
C TYR A 242 6.09 8.68 -4.97
N LEU A 243 6.32 7.99 -6.07
CA LEU A 243 5.29 7.32 -6.85
C LEU A 243 5.45 5.82 -6.69
N TYR A 244 4.39 5.15 -6.25
CA TYR A 244 4.31 3.69 -6.29
C TYR A 244 3.65 3.28 -7.61
N PHE A 245 4.39 2.56 -8.44
CA PHE A 245 3.99 2.16 -9.78
C PHE A 245 4.04 0.64 -9.94
N ARG A 246 3.05 0.05 -10.61
CA ARG A 246 3.05 -1.38 -10.95
C ARG A 246 2.25 -1.66 -12.21
N VAL A 247 2.62 -2.72 -12.92
CA VAL A 247 1.80 -3.33 -13.98
C VAL A 247 1.24 -4.63 -13.43
N ILE A 248 -0.07 -4.80 -13.48
CA ILE A 248 -0.75 -5.93 -12.83
C ILE A 248 -1.82 -6.59 -13.71
N SER A 249 -2.15 -7.85 -13.42
CA SER A 249 -3.33 -8.57 -13.90
C SER A 249 -3.93 -9.41 -12.78
N PRO A 250 -5.21 -9.80 -12.86
CA PRO A 250 -5.77 -10.72 -11.88
C PRO A 250 -5.22 -12.13 -12.10
N LEU A 251 -4.95 -12.85 -11.02
CA LEU A 251 -4.71 -14.30 -11.03
C LEU A 251 -6.00 -15.06 -10.71
N ASN A 252 -6.82 -14.49 -9.83
CA ASN A 252 -8.17 -14.93 -9.49
C ASN A 252 -8.94 -13.74 -8.87
N ALA A 253 -10.10 -13.97 -8.25
CA ALA A 253 -10.90 -12.93 -7.60
C ALA A 253 -10.23 -12.27 -6.37
N LYS A 254 -9.11 -12.80 -5.88
CA LYS A 254 -8.39 -12.33 -4.70
C LYS A 254 -6.95 -11.93 -5.02
N ASP A 255 -6.25 -12.79 -5.74
CA ASP A 255 -4.82 -12.65 -5.97
C ASP A 255 -4.55 -11.90 -7.27
N ILE A 256 -3.52 -11.06 -7.22
CA ILE A 256 -3.06 -10.22 -8.33
C ILE A 256 -1.63 -10.65 -8.67
N LEU A 257 -1.30 -10.63 -9.95
CA LEU A 257 0.06 -10.85 -10.45
C LEU A 257 0.63 -9.52 -10.95
N SER A 258 1.84 -9.18 -10.52
CA SER A 258 2.62 -8.09 -11.11
C SER A 258 3.46 -8.60 -12.29
N HIS A 259 3.74 -7.70 -13.22
CA HIS A 259 4.49 -8.00 -14.45
C HIS A 259 5.68 -7.07 -14.62
N GLU A 260 6.77 -7.64 -15.13
CA GLU A 260 7.98 -6.90 -15.48
C GLU A 260 7.72 -5.97 -16.66
N GLY A 261 8.00 -4.68 -16.51
CA GLY A 261 7.93 -3.71 -17.61
C GLY A 261 9.32 -3.40 -18.15
N LEU A 262 9.43 -3.17 -19.46
CA LEU A 262 10.63 -2.61 -20.06
C LEU A 262 10.47 -1.10 -20.20
N PHE A 263 11.48 -0.33 -19.80
CA PHE A 263 11.43 1.14 -19.80
C PHE A 263 12.50 1.73 -20.69
N ARG A 264 12.18 2.83 -21.38
CA ARG A 264 13.18 3.64 -22.07
C ARG A 264 13.76 4.69 -21.10
N SER A 265 15.08 4.75 -21.03
CA SER A 265 15.85 5.77 -20.32
C SER A 265 17.02 6.29 -21.15
N THR A 266 17.81 7.21 -20.60
CA THR A 266 19.06 7.69 -21.21
C THR A 266 20.11 6.58 -21.38
N ASP A 267 20.03 5.52 -20.58
CA ASP A 267 20.93 4.36 -20.61
C ASP A 267 20.46 3.26 -21.56
N GLY A 268 19.33 3.48 -22.24
CA GLY A 268 18.76 2.58 -23.23
C GLY A 268 17.44 1.96 -22.77
N ILE A 269 17.28 0.66 -22.99
CA ILE A 269 16.12 -0.10 -22.49
C ILE A 269 16.55 -0.76 -21.19
N ILE A 270 15.84 -0.46 -20.11
CA ILE A 270 16.18 -0.87 -18.75
C ILE A 270 15.02 -1.60 -18.07
N GLY A 271 15.37 -2.47 -17.12
CA GLY A 271 14.49 -2.84 -16.01
C GLY A 271 14.58 -1.79 -14.90
N LEU A 272 13.84 -1.99 -13.82
CA LEU A 272 13.76 -1.03 -12.71
C LEU A 272 14.21 -1.70 -11.42
N TYR A 273 15.48 -1.58 -11.05
CA TYR A 273 16.05 -2.23 -9.88
C TYR A 273 16.30 -1.24 -8.74
N GLU A 274 16.26 -1.73 -7.50
CA GLU A 274 16.46 -0.91 -6.30
C GLU A 274 17.85 -0.25 -6.32
N GLY A 275 17.90 1.05 -6.04
CA GLY A 275 19.13 1.83 -6.00
C GLY A 275 19.59 2.43 -7.32
N ASP A 276 18.93 2.12 -8.45
CA ASP A 276 19.25 2.73 -9.73
C ASP A 276 18.75 4.18 -9.80
N ASP A 277 19.55 5.05 -10.43
CA ASP A 277 19.10 6.36 -10.88
C ASP A 277 18.64 6.26 -12.34
N VAL A 278 17.38 6.57 -12.60
CA VAL A 278 16.80 6.42 -13.94
C VAL A 278 16.33 7.77 -14.49
N THR A 279 16.80 8.11 -15.69
CA THR A 279 16.45 9.37 -16.36
C THR A 279 15.45 9.12 -17.48
N SER A 280 14.32 9.84 -17.40
CA SER A 280 13.19 9.71 -18.33
C SER A 280 13.55 10.13 -19.75
N VAL A 281 13.23 9.29 -20.73
CA VAL A 281 13.31 9.59 -22.17
C VAL A 281 11.97 9.28 -22.81
N HIS A 282 11.30 10.31 -23.31
CA HIS A 282 10.08 10.18 -24.10
C HIS A 282 10.44 10.49 -25.56
N GLU A 283 10.00 9.67 -26.50
CA GLU A 283 10.22 9.98 -27.91
C GLU A 283 9.41 11.23 -28.28
N GLU A 284 10.02 12.17 -29.00
CA GLU A 284 9.34 13.36 -29.55
C GLU A 284 8.18 12.89 -30.42
N ASP A 285 6.94 13.16 -29.99
CA ASP A 285 5.79 13.15 -30.89
C ASP A 285 5.97 14.34 -31.83
N ASP A 286 6.18 14.06 -33.12
CA ASP A 286 6.31 15.06 -34.20
C ASP A 286 5.01 15.88 -34.31
N GLY A 287 4.83 16.83 -33.39
CA GLY A 287 3.54 17.48 -33.11
C GLY A 287 3.70 18.92 -32.62
N ASN A 288 4.42 19.71 -33.41
CA ASN A 288 4.50 21.18 -33.39
C ASN A 288 3.26 21.90 -32.79
N GLU A 289 3.44 22.65 -31.69
CA GLU A 289 2.75 23.92 -31.44
C GLU A 289 3.48 24.81 -30.39
N GLY A 290 4.33 25.70 -30.93
CA GLY A 290 4.46 27.14 -30.64
C GLY A 290 4.29 27.75 -29.23
N ASP A 291 5.42 28.31 -28.76
CA ASP A 291 5.64 29.65 -28.19
C ASP A 291 4.86 30.17 -26.96
N GLY A 292 5.63 30.65 -25.96
CA GLY A 292 5.11 31.49 -24.88
C GLY A 292 6.12 31.96 -23.83
N ASN A 293 7.07 32.80 -24.24
CA ASN A 293 8.09 33.53 -23.46
C ASN A 293 7.60 34.19 -22.12
N GLY A 294 8.48 34.29 -21.11
CA GLY A 294 8.20 35.03 -19.87
C GLY A 294 9.33 35.06 -18.82
N ASP A 295 10.30 35.96 -19.00
CA ASP A 295 11.44 36.23 -18.12
C ASP A 295 11.13 36.76 -16.69
N ASN A 296 12.15 36.60 -15.82
CA ASN A 296 12.68 37.51 -14.78
C ASN A 296 12.38 37.25 -13.28
N ASN A 297 13.45 36.79 -12.60
CA ASN A 297 14.16 37.38 -11.45
C ASN A 297 13.35 37.96 -10.26
N ASN A 298 13.64 37.48 -9.04
CA ASN A 298 14.29 38.33 -8.03
C ASN A 298 14.92 37.56 -6.86
N GLU A 299 16.12 37.98 -6.48
CA GLU A 299 16.87 37.62 -5.27
C GLU A 299 16.29 38.27 -4.00
N GLY A 300 16.60 37.70 -2.83
CA GLY A 300 16.32 38.32 -1.53
C GLY A 300 16.85 37.54 -0.33
N ASP A 301 18.12 37.76 0.01
CA ASP A 301 18.81 37.38 1.26
C ASP A 301 18.12 37.90 2.55
N GLY A 302 18.32 37.21 3.68
CA GLY A 302 18.06 37.78 5.01
C GLY A 302 18.21 36.84 6.22
N ASN A 303 19.44 36.70 6.73
CA ASN A 303 19.82 36.10 8.02
C ASN A 303 19.12 36.70 9.27
N GLY A 304 18.97 35.90 10.33
CA GLY A 304 18.74 36.37 11.70
C GLY A 304 18.66 35.26 12.75
N ALA A 305 19.76 35.05 13.47
CA ALA A 305 19.90 34.16 14.62
C ALA A 305 19.32 34.76 15.93
N ASP A 306 18.94 33.90 16.88
CA ASP A 306 19.42 33.90 18.29
C ASP A 306 18.42 33.27 19.30
N ASP A 307 18.87 32.14 19.88
CA ASP A 307 19.15 31.91 21.31
C ASP A 307 18.06 31.48 22.35
N ASN A 308 18.49 30.44 23.07
CA ASN A 308 18.27 30.07 24.49
C ASN A 308 17.00 29.38 25.02
N GLY A 309 17.15 28.08 25.31
CA GLY A 309 17.34 27.59 26.69
C GLY A 309 16.09 27.23 27.53
N GLY A 310 15.86 25.92 27.73
CA GLY A 310 14.89 25.41 28.72
C GLY A 310 15.08 23.93 29.05
N ASN A 311 15.76 23.65 30.16
CA ASN A 311 15.95 22.32 30.76
C ASN A 311 14.66 21.82 31.44
N GLY A 312 14.23 20.58 31.16
CA GLY A 312 13.06 19.96 31.78
C GLY A 312 13.02 18.44 31.55
N ASP A 313 13.44 17.70 32.59
CA ASP A 313 13.24 16.28 32.88
C ASP A 313 12.25 15.53 31.96
N THR A 314 12.81 14.84 30.96
CA THR A 314 12.15 13.79 30.19
C THR A 314 13.25 12.80 29.80
N ASP A 315 12.94 11.51 29.80
CA ASP A 315 13.82 10.41 29.35
C ASP A 315 13.98 10.51 27.82
N VAL A 316 14.56 11.62 27.35
CA VAL A 316 14.82 11.96 25.96
C VAL A 316 16.11 11.28 25.59
N ILE A 317 16.04 10.37 24.63
CA ILE A 317 17.24 9.77 24.05
C ILE A 317 18.09 10.92 23.50
N SER A 318 19.28 11.13 24.06
CA SER A 318 20.18 12.18 23.60
C SER A 318 20.62 11.87 22.18
N TYR A 319 20.61 12.86 21.29
CA TYR A 319 21.22 12.78 19.96
C TYR A 319 22.75 12.91 20.02
N ASP A 320 23.35 12.58 21.17
CA ASP A 320 24.79 12.49 21.31
C ASP A 320 25.26 11.28 20.51
N GLU A 321 26.04 11.55 19.46
CA GLU A 321 26.58 10.55 18.54
C GLU A 321 27.44 9.49 19.27
N ASN A 322 27.99 9.83 20.44
CA ASN A 322 28.76 8.90 21.25
C ASN A 322 27.89 8.03 22.17
N SER A 323 26.59 8.33 22.28
CA SER A 323 25.69 7.55 23.13
C SER A 323 25.47 6.14 22.57
N SER A 324 25.32 5.18 23.47
CA SER A 324 24.95 3.81 23.10
C SER A 324 23.65 3.80 22.27
N ALA A 325 22.68 4.65 22.61
CA ALA A 325 21.41 4.70 21.89
C ALA A 325 21.56 5.19 20.44
N PHE A 326 22.34 6.24 20.20
CA PHE A 326 22.64 6.71 18.83
C PHE A 326 23.36 5.63 18.03
N ARG A 327 24.39 5.02 18.63
CA ARG A 327 25.20 3.97 18.01
C ARG A 327 24.43 2.70 17.69
N ILE A 328 23.44 2.32 18.51
CA ILE A 328 22.53 1.22 18.18
C ILE A 328 21.55 1.63 17.09
N GLN A 329 21.00 2.84 17.17
CA GLN A 329 20.05 3.32 16.17
C GLN A 329 20.69 3.42 14.77
N SER A 330 21.95 3.86 14.68
CA SER A 330 22.68 3.88 13.41
C SER A 330 22.87 2.49 12.83
N MET A 331 22.98 1.44 13.65
CA MET A 331 23.00 0.05 13.15
C MET A 331 21.64 -0.40 12.61
N TYR A 332 20.54 0.02 13.23
CA TYR A 332 19.21 -0.23 12.67
C TYR A 332 19.02 0.47 11.33
N VAL A 333 19.56 1.69 11.16
CA VAL A 333 19.57 2.38 9.87
C VAL A 333 20.46 1.63 8.87
N ALA A 334 21.70 1.32 9.25
CA ALA A 334 22.67 0.71 8.36
C ALA A 334 22.25 -0.69 7.87
N TYR A 335 21.67 -1.49 8.76
CA TYR A 335 21.42 -2.91 8.52
C TYR A 335 19.99 -3.23 8.12
N TYR A 336 19.01 -2.46 8.61
CA TYR A 336 17.59 -2.69 8.33
C TYR A 336 16.92 -1.55 7.56
N GLY A 337 17.60 -0.40 7.42
CA GLY A 337 17.08 0.78 6.72
C GLY A 337 15.96 1.50 7.48
N ARG A 338 15.80 1.28 8.79
CA ARG A 338 14.65 1.77 9.57
C ARG A 338 14.98 2.29 10.96
N ALA A 339 14.02 3.00 11.52
CA ALA A 339 13.94 3.26 12.95
C ALA A 339 13.82 1.96 13.76
N ALA A 340 14.42 1.96 14.95
CA ALA A 340 14.32 0.85 15.87
C ALA A 340 12.92 0.85 16.51
N ASP A 341 12.48 -0.30 17.00
CA ASP A 341 11.44 -0.31 18.01
C ASP A 341 12.03 0.10 19.36
N TYR A 342 11.22 0.80 20.17
CA TYR A 342 11.71 1.37 21.43
C TYR A 342 12.25 0.31 22.39
N ASP A 343 11.55 -0.82 22.49
CA ASP A 343 11.91 -1.89 23.43
C ASP A 343 13.17 -2.65 22.95
N GLY A 344 13.30 -2.87 21.64
CA GLY A 344 14.50 -3.43 21.00
C GLY A 344 15.72 -2.53 21.15
N LEU A 345 15.58 -1.22 20.90
CA LEU A 345 16.64 -0.23 21.13
C LEU A 345 17.12 -0.25 22.59
N ALA A 346 16.18 -0.25 23.54
CA ALA A 346 16.48 -0.32 24.97
C ALA A 346 17.18 -1.64 25.35
N TRP A 347 16.74 -2.76 24.78
CA TRP A 347 17.34 -4.07 25.02
C TRP A 347 18.80 -4.12 24.55
N TRP A 348 19.08 -3.65 23.33
CA TRP A 348 20.43 -3.60 22.76
C TRP A 348 21.34 -2.62 23.51
N LYS A 349 20.81 -1.47 23.94
CA LYS A 349 21.54 -0.51 24.78
C LYS A 349 22.02 -1.16 26.08
N ASN A 350 21.15 -1.85 26.81
CA ASN A 350 21.56 -2.53 28.05
C ASN A 350 22.65 -3.57 27.77
N ARG A 351 22.52 -4.30 26.66
CA ARG A 351 23.45 -5.36 26.28
C ARG A 351 24.84 -4.85 25.89
N ILE A 352 24.93 -3.72 25.19
CA ILE A 352 26.23 -3.12 24.83
C ILE A 352 26.90 -2.47 26.05
N GLU A 353 26.12 -1.87 26.96
CA GLU A 353 26.63 -1.30 28.21
C GLU A 353 27.23 -2.37 29.14
N GLU A 354 26.60 -3.54 29.23
CA GLU A 354 27.15 -4.72 29.94
C GLU A 354 28.47 -5.23 29.37
N LYS A 355 28.76 -4.92 28.10
CA LYS A 355 29.96 -5.33 27.36
C LYS A 355 31.01 -4.23 27.24
N GLY A 356 30.84 -3.12 27.95
CA GLY A 356 31.80 -2.02 27.93
C GLY A 356 31.69 -1.10 26.71
N GLY A 357 30.59 -1.18 25.96
CA GLY A 357 30.24 -0.22 24.91
C GLY A 357 30.78 -0.54 23.51
N ASP A 358 31.30 -1.74 23.25
CA ASP A 358 31.78 -2.14 21.92
C ASP A 358 30.64 -2.74 21.07
N LEU A 359 30.43 -2.20 19.87
CA LEU A 359 29.41 -2.69 18.93
C LEU A 359 29.80 -4.05 18.34
N ALA A 360 31.10 -4.34 18.22
CA ALA A 360 31.60 -5.60 17.66
C ALA A 360 31.08 -6.83 18.43
N ASP A 361 30.81 -6.67 19.73
CA ASP A 361 30.31 -7.75 20.60
C ASP A 361 28.84 -8.12 20.35
N ILE A 362 28.07 -7.25 19.67
CA ILE A 362 26.65 -7.45 19.42
C ILE A 362 26.29 -7.45 17.93
N ILE A 363 27.18 -7.00 17.05
CA ILE A 363 26.89 -6.78 15.63
C ILE A 363 26.49 -8.07 14.91
N ASN A 364 27.15 -9.19 15.20
CA ASN A 364 26.82 -10.49 14.63
C ASN A 364 25.45 -11.03 15.09
N ALA A 365 24.89 -10.51 16.19
CA ALA A 365 23.57 -10.89 16.63
C ALA A 365 22.45 -10.13 15.89
N PHE A 366 22.76 -8.99 15.26
CA PHE A 366 21.84 -8.32 14.32
C PHE A 366 21.64 -9.17 13.06
N GLY A 367 22.72 -9.70 12.47
CA GLY A 367 22.67 -10.53 11.27
C GLY A 367 22.15 -11.97 11.46
N ARG A 368 21.59 -12.32 12.61
CA ARG A 368 21.01 -13.65 12.88
C ARG A 368 19.50 -13.59 13.14
N SER A 369 18.86 -12.49 12.75
CA SER A 369 17.42 -12.31 12.92
C SER A 369 16.65 -13.02 11.80
N PRO A 370 15.45 -13.56 12.06
CA PRO A 370 14.57 -14.08 11.01
C PRO A 370 14.23 -13.02 9.94
N GLU A 371 14.17 -11.74 10.32
CA GLU A 371 14.01 -10.59 9.41
C GLU A 371 15.17 -10.49 8.42
N TYR A 372 16.40 -10.78 8.87
CA TYR A 372 17.59 -10.79 8.04
C TYR A 372 17.59 -11.96 7.03
N ASP A 373 17.37 -13.19 7.50
CA ASP A 373 17.41 -14.39 6.65
C ASP A 373 16.35 -14.35 5.53
N SER A 374 15.15 -13.85 5.87
CA SER A 374 14.03 -13.69 4.93
C SER A 374 14.33 -12.70 3.80
N ARG A 375 15.12 -11.66 4.07
CA ARG A 375 15.33 -10.51 3.17
C ARG A 375 16.65 -10.56 2.42
N PHE A 376 17.69 -11.10 3.05
CA PHE A 376 19.06 -11.00 2.56
C PHE A 376 19.73 -12.37 2.35
N GLY A 377 19.17 -13.46 2.88
CA GLY A 377 19.80 -14.77 2.85
C GLY A 377 19.99 -15.39 1.46
N HIS A 378 19.36 -14.83 0.42
CA HIS A 378 19.36 -15.36 -0.95
C HIS A 378 20.06 -14.44 -1.96
N LEU A 379 20.47 -13.24 -1.56
CA LEU A 379 21.10 -12.28 -2.46
C LEU A 379 22.61 -12.56 -2.62
N PRO A 380 23.18 -12.31 -3.81
CA PRO A 380 24.62 -12.23 -3.99
C PRO A 380 25.25 -11.22 -3.02
N THR A 381 26.45 -11.51 -2.52
CA THR A 381 27.18 -10.67 -1.56
C THR A 381 27.37 -9.23 -2.05
N ALA A 382 27.60 -9.03 -3.36
CA ALA A 382 27.72 -7.71 -3.95
C ALA A 382 26.42 -6.87 -3.83
N ASP A 383 25.26 -7.51 -3.98
CA ASP A 383 23.96 -6.84 -3.88
C ASP A 383 23.67 -6.49 -2.41
N LEU A 384 24.07 -7.37 -1.47
CA LEU A 384 24.02 -7.09 -0.04
C LEU A 384 24.84 -5.86 0.34
N ILE A 385 26.06 -5.73 -0.17
CA ILE A 385 26.91 -4.55 0.08
C ILE A 385 26.29 -3.30 -0.55
N SER A 386 25.75 -3.39 -1.76
CA SER A 386 25.11 -2.26 -2.43
C SER A 386 23.92 -1.75 -1.63
N ASN A 387 23.10 -2.66 -1.11
CA ASN A 387 21.98 -2.33 -0.24
C ASN A 387 22.41 -1.66 1.07
N LEU A 388 23.54 -2.07 1.66
CA LEU A 388 24.09 -1.41 2.85
C LEU A 388 24.45 0.06 2.56
N TYR A 389 25.11 0.33 1.44
CA TYR A 389 25.47 1.68 1.02
C TYR A 389 24.24 2.56 0.74
N LEU A 390 23.22 2.02 0.07
CA LEU A 390 21.95 2.73 -0.18
C LEU A 390 21.23 3.09 1.12
N GLN A 391 21.16 2.15 2.07
CA GLN A 391 20.52 2.35 3.37
C GLN A 391 21.26 3.36 4.26
N MET A 392 22.59 3.41 4.19
CA MET A 392 23.39 4.34 4.99
C MET A 392 23.52 5.72 4.35
N PHE A 393 23.73 5.76 3.03
CA PHE A 393 24.26 6.95 2.34
C PHE A 393 23.42 7.41 1.15
N GLY A 394 22.45 6.61 0.70
CA GLY A 394 21.61 6.97 -0.45
C GLY A 394 22.36 6.92 -1.80
N ARG A 395 23.45 6.17 -1.88
CA ARG A 395 24.25 5.99 -3.11
C ARG A 395 24.83 4.58 -3.18
N LEU A 396 25.27 4.17 -4.37
CA LEU A 396 26.00 2.92 -4.57
C LEU A 396 27.47 3.02 -4.10
N PRO A 397 28.10 1.89 -3.72
CA PRO A 397 29.52 1.84 -3.42
C PRO A 397 30.37 2.07 -4.68
N GLU A 398 31.58 2.59 -4.49
CA GLU A 398 32.55 2.60 -5.58
C GLU A 398 32.93 1.15 -5.93
N ASN A 399 33.08 0.85 -7.22
CA ASN A 399 33.35 -0.52 -7.70
C ASN A 399 34.55 -1.19 -6.99
N ALA A 400 35.62 -0.43 -6.69
CA ALA A 400 36.77 -0.95 -5.95
C ALA A 400 36.42 -1.37 -4.52
N GLY A 401 35.56 -0.61 -3.84
CA GLY A 401 35.06 -0.93 -2.51
C GLY A 401 34.11 -2.13 -2.54
N LEU A 402 33.19 -2.17 -3.51
CA LEU A 402 32.26 -3.27 -3.71
C LEU A 402 32.99 -4.60 -3.91
N VAL A 403 33.97 -4.65 -4.81
CA VAL A 403 34.78 -5.85 -5.07
C VAL A 403 35.54 -6.28 -3.83
N TRP A 404 36.13 -5.34 -3.09
CA TRP A 404 36.90 -5.66 -1.89
C TRP A 404 36.02 -6.24 -0.77
N TRP A 405 34.91 -5.58 -0.45
CA TRP A 405 33.97 -6.07 0.56
C TRP A 405 33.36 -7.42 0.18
N THR A 406 33.09 -7.64 -1.12
CA THR A 406 32.58 -8.91 -1.62
C THR A 406 33.58 -10.03 -1.34
N ASP A 407 34.87 -9.83 -1.66
CA ASP A 407 35.90 -10.84 -1.42
C ASP A 407 36.14 -11.10 0.08
N GLU A 408 36.10 -10.07 0.94
CA GLU A 408 36.24 -10.24 2.39
C GLU A 408 35.10 -11.10 2.97
N ILE A 409 33.86 -10.87 2.54
CA ILE A 409 32.69 -11.62 3.01
C ILE A 409 32.66 -13.04 2.42
N ASP A 410 32.86 -13.19 1.10
CA ASP A 410 32.82 -14.50 0.41
C ASP A 410 33.95 -15.42 0.88
N SER A 411 35.09 -14.85 1.27
CA SER A 411 36.20 -15.58 1.89
C SER A 411 35.98 -15.91 3.37
N GLY A 412 34.90 -15.43 3.97
CA GLY A 412 34.58 -15.60 5.39
C GLY A 412 35.52 -14.87 6.35
N ARG A 413 36.23 -13.83 5.89
CA ARG A 413 37.12 -13.03 6.74
C ARG A 413 36.37 -12.04 7.62
N VAL A 414 35.24 -11.55 7.13
CA VAL A 414 34.27 -10.72 7.86
C VAL A 414 32.85 -11.21 7.58
N THR A 415 31.93 -10.97 8.50
CA THR A 415 30.50 -11.17 8.26
C THR A 415 29.87 -9.91 7.63
N LEU A 416 28.68 -10.03 7.02
CA LEU A 416 27.96 -8.85 6.50
C LEU A 416 27.68 -7.80 7.59
N PRO A 417 27.23 -8.15 8.83
CA PRO A 417 27.13 -7.17 9.92
C PRO A 417 28.45 -6.46 10.26
N GLU A 418 29.56 -7.20 10.30
CA GLU A 418 30.88 -6.63 10.56
C GLU A 418 31.30 -5.67 9.43
N ALA A 419 31.01 -6.02 8.18
CA ALA A 419 31.23 -5.14 7.04
C ALA A 419 30.35 -3.89 7.13
N ALA A 420 29.06 -4.01 7.45
CA ALA A 420 28.15 -2.88 7.61
C ALA A 420 28.65 -1.88 8.68
N LEU A 421 29.08 -2.40 9.84
CA LEU A 421 29.66 -1.58 10.90
C LEU A 421 30.93 -0.86 10.43
N ALA A 422 31.84 -1.59 9.77
CA ALA A 422 33.09 -1.01 9.29
C ALA A 422 32.88 0.01 8.16
N ILE A 423 31.88 -0.19 7.30
CA ILE A 423 31.46 0.79 6.28
C ILE A 423 30.88 2.04 6.95
N ALA A 424 29.99 1.88 7.92
CA ALA A 424 29.39 2.98 8.68
C ALA A 424 30.46 3.80 9.42
N ASP A 425 31.38 3.14 10.13
CA ASP A 425 32.50 3.78 10.85
C ASP A 425 33.51 4.42 9.88
N GLY A 426 33.60 3.88 8.66
CA GLY A 426 34.45 4.37 7.58
C GLY A 426 33.87 5.55 6.80
N ALA A 427 32.61 5.93 7.04
CA ALA A 427 31.92 7.00 6.34
C ALA A 427 32.66 8.34 6.47
N ARG A 428 32.68 9.12 5.38
CA ARG A 428 33.35 10.44 5.34
C ARG A 428 32.50 11.44 4.57
N ASN A 429 32.73 12.73 4.82
CA ASN A 429 32.10 13.83 4.09
C ASN A 429 30.56 13.73 4.15
N GLU A 430 29.91 13.74 2.99
CA GLU A 430 28.44 13.67 2.85
C GLU A 430 27.87 12.38 3.42
N ASP A 431 28.56 11.23 3.26
CA ASP A 431 28.12 9.94 3.82
C ASP A 431 27.96 10.00 5.35
N THR A 432 28.87 10.71 6.03
CA THR A 432 28.79 10.90 7.48
C THR A 432 27.55 11.72 7.85
N LEU A 433 27.19 12.72 7.05
CA LEU A 433 26.05 13.59 7.29
C LEU A 433 24.73 12.85 7.01
N VAL A 434 24.62 12.16 5.87
CA VAL A 434 23.42 11.40 5.52
C VAL A 434 23.13 10.32 6.56
N LEU A 435 24.13 9.51 6.93
CA LEU A 435 23.95 8.48 7.96
C LEU A 435 23.56 9.09 9.31
N LYS A 436 24.16 10.22 9.68
CA LYS A 436 23.81 10.96 10.89
C LYS A 436 22.36 11.46 10.85
N TYR A 437 21.92 12.07 9.74
CA TYR A 437 20.58 12.66 9.62
C TYR A 437 19.52 11.57 9.66
N ARG A 438 19.73 10.48 8.92
CA ARG A 438 18.89 9.27 8.99
C ARG A 438 18.81 8.70 10.39
N THR A 439 19.92 8.69 11.13
CA THR A 439 19.96 8.21 12.52
C THR A 439 19.14 9.13 13.43
N ILE A 440 19.31 10.45 13.35
CA ILE A 440 18.56 11.42 14.17
C ILE A 440 17.06 11.31 13.91
N VAL A 441 16.64 11.30 12.64
CA VAL A 441 15.23 11.14 12.26
C VAL A 441 14.68 9.82 12.78
N SER A 442 15.44 8.73 12.65
CA SER A 442 15.07 7.42 13.20
C SER A 442 14.88 7.45 14.71
N MET A 443 15.75 8.11 15.47
CA MET A 443 15.58 8.28 16.92
C MET A 443 14.31 9.07 17.26
N ARG A 444 14.00 10.12 16.50
CA ARG A 444 12.76 10.91 16.65
C ARG A 444 11.53 10.03 16.43
N ILE A 445 11.54 9.19 15.39
CA ILE A 445 10.47 8.22 15.11
C ILE A 445 10.32 7.24 16.27
N THR A 446 11.41 6.57 16.69
CA THR A 446 11.40 5.60 17.80
C THR A 446 10.78 6.19 19.07
N ASN A 447 11.14 7.43 19.40
CA ASN A 447 10.60 8.14 20.57
C ASN A 447 9.12 8.47 20.41
N ALA A 448 8.72 9.00 19.25
CA ALA A 448 7.33 9.39 19.00
C ALA A 448 6.39 8.17 19.01
N VAL A 449 6.83 7.03 18.46
CA VAL A 449 6.08 5.77 18.52
C VAL A 449 5.81 5.36 19.98
N LYS A 450 6.83 5.42 20.84
CA LYS A 450 6.66 5.10 22.27
C LYS A 450 5.73 6.08 22.97
N GLN A 451 5.99 7.37 22.84
CA GLN A 451 5.24 8.43 23.54
C GLN A 451 3.76 8.43 23.16
N GLN A 452 3.46 8.20 21.88
CA GLN A 452 2.09 8.18 21.37
C GLN A 452 1.44 6.79 21.45
N ARG A 453 2.11 5.82 22.07
CA ARG A 453 1.67 4.43 22.20
C ARG A 453 1.24 3.83 20.85
N LYS A 454 2.09 4.00 19.83
CA LYS A 454 1.93 3.41 18.50
C LYS A 454 2.71 2.10 18.39
N GLN A 455 2.40 1.30 17.38
CA GLN A 455 3.14 0.08 17.02
C GLN A 455 3.33 -0.01 15.51
N TYR A 456 4.37 -0.72 15.09
CA TYR A 456 4.55 -1.09 13.69
C TYR A 456 3.79 -2.40 13.41
N LEU A 457 3.04 -2.49 12.30
CA LEU A 457 2.71 -3.78 11.68
C LEU A 457 3.58 -3.97 10.44
N PHE A 458 3.52 -5.14 9.83
CA PHE A 458 4.40 -5.56 8.73
C PHE A 458 4.46 -4.51 7.60
N ASP A 459 3.32 -3.99 7.16
CA ASP A 459 3.27 -3.03 6.05
C ASP A 459 3.77 -1.63 6.44
N GLN A 460 3.58 -1.22 7.70
CA GLN A 460 4.07 0.10 8.18
C GLN A 460 5.57 0.11 8.46
N ILE A 461 6.20 -1.05 8.64
CA ILE A 461 7.67 -1.14 8.70
C ILE A 461 8.28 -0.64 7.39
N GLU A 462 7.66 -0.96 6.25
CA GLU A 462 8.14 -0.53 4.95
C GLU A 462 7.95 0.97 4.70
N LEU A 463 6.82 1.53 5.15
CA LEU A 463 6.60 2.99 5.09
C LEU A 463 7.68 3.75 5.88
N VAL A 464 8.01 3.27 7.08
CA VAL A 464 9.04 3.90 7.95
C VAL A 464 10.44 3.74 7.34
N LYS A 465 10.73 2.61 6.69
CA LYS A 465 11.99 2.40 5.95
C LYS A 465 12.15 3.43 4.84
N LEU A 466 11.15 3.53 3.96
CA LEU A 466 11.16 4.47 2.84
C LEU A 466 11.29 5.91 3.32
N PHE A 467 10.59 6.26 4.41
CA PHE A 467 10.71 7.58 5.02
C PHE A 467 12.13 7.89 5.49
N VAL A 468 12.80 6.93 6.15
CA VAL A 468 14.19 7.11 6.61
C VAL A 468 15.17 7.13 5.44
N GLN A 469 14.96 6.30 4.41
CA GLN A 469 15.82 6.26 3.23
C GLN A 469 15.69 7.50 2.34
N ALA A 470 14.54 8.19 2.38
CA ALA A 470 14.36 9.44 1.66
C ALA A 470 15.16 10.62 2.25
N ILE A 471 15.69 10.48 3.48
CA ILE A 471 16.48 11.54 4.12
C ILE A 471 17.85 11.64 3.46
N ASP A 472 18.22 12.85 3.03
CA ASP A 472 19.50 13.17 2.40
C ASP A 472 20.25 14.30 3.14
N ILE A 473 21.23 14.92 2.47
CA ILE A 473 22.07 15.98 3.06
C ILE A 473 21.40 17.36 3.06
N ASP A 474 20.39 17.57 2.24
CA ASP A 474 19.69 18.84 2.10
C ASP A 474 18.58 18.99 3.17
N ASP A 475 18.24 17.90 3.86
CA ASP A 475 17.30 17.88 4.97
C ASP A 475 17.89 18.42 6.29
N ASP A 476 17.08 19.15 7.05
CA ASP A 476 17.34 19.39 8.47
C ASP A 476 16.70 18.27 9.31
N PRO A 477 17.49 17.35 9.91
CA PRO A 477 16.96 16.19 10.62
C PRO A 477 16.10 16.54 11.85
N MET A 478 16.16 17.76 12.37
CA MET A 478 15.31 18.23 13.48
C MET A 478 13.97 18.78 12.99
N GLU A 479 13.92 19.30 11.77
CA GLU A 479 12.72 19.90 11.16
C GLU A 479 11.94 18.91 10.29
N VAL A 480 12.52 17.77 9.88
CA VAL A 480 11.80 16.71 9.16
C VAL A 480 10.48 16.37 9.88
N GLY A 481 9.35 16.51 9.18
CA GLY A 481 8.02 16.36 9.76
C GLY A 481 7.63 14.90 9.99
N ILE A 482 7.80 14.39 11.21
CA ILE A 482 7.46 12.99 11.54
C ILE A 482 6.01 12.80 12.03
N SER A 483 5.27 13.87 12.33
CA SER A 483 3.95 13.78 13.00
C SER A 483 2.94 12.97 12.20
N ASN A 484 2.90 13.13 10.88
CA ASN A 484 1.93 12.44 10.02
C ASN A 484 2.31 10.96 9.86
N LEU A 485 3.60 10.65 9.73
CA LEU A 485 4.10 9.28 9.77
C LEU A 485 3.67 8.59 11.07
N ILE A 486 3.83 9.26 12.22
CA ILE A 486 3.43 8.67 13.51
C ILE A 486 1.91 8.58 13.64
N GLY A 487 1.18 9.53 13.06
CA GLY A 487 -0.28 9.54 13.00
C GLY A 487 -0.85 8.31 12.30
N SER A 488 -0.25 7.91 11.16
CA SER A 488 -0.69 6.76 10.36
C SER A 488 -0.39 5.40 11.00
N LEU A 489 0.51 5.34 11.99
CA LEU A 489 0.78 4.09 12.70
C LEU A 489 -0.40 3.68 13.58
N PRO A 490 -0.74 2.38 13.66
CA PRO A 490 -1.78 1.90 14.55
C PRO A 490 -1.41 2.10 16.02
N SER A 491 -2.42 2.38 16.85
CA SER A 491 -2.25 2.47 18.30
C SER A 491 -2.09 1.07 18.92
N LEU A 492 -1.24 0.95 19.94
CA LEU A 492 -1.12 -0.24 20.79
C LEU A 492 -2.47 -0.49 21.49
N GLN A 493 -3.11 -1.62 21.18
CA GLN A 493 -4.28 -2.08 21.93
C GLN A 493 -3.85 -2.52 23.34
N ASN A 494 -4.63 -2.15 24.35
CA ASN A 494 -4.34 -2.43 25.77
C ASN A 494 -4.40 -3.91 26.12
#